data_AF-A0A4S4N046-F1
#
_entry.id   AF-A0A4S4N046-F1
#
_cell.length_a   1.000
_cell.length_b   1.000
_cell.length_c   1.000
_cell.angle_alpha   90.00
_cell.angle_beta   90.00
_cell.angle_gamma   90.00
#
_symmetry.space_group_name_H-M   'P 1'
#
loop_
_entity.id
_entity.type
_entity.pdbx_description
1 polymer ?
#
loop_
_entity_poly.entity_id
_entity_poly.type
_entity_poly.pdbx_seq_one_letter_code
_entity_poly.pdbx_strand_id
1 'polypeptide(L)'
;MEATLTLEHLLGAFTVESCGAFILYGVFAMQAYSYFMLATRDPMLVKCVAWAVGFVETLQTCLLIQFLYHFMGTESIHGAQYVIWSAPVLVITEVSLSFQNTQNILTDWRRYQQRLIVLFVQG
;
A
#
# COMPACT_ATOMS: atom_id res chain seq x y z
N MET A 1 3.31 36.97 -10.93
CA MET A 1 2.53 36.06 -11.81
C MET A 1 3.16 34.68 -11.94
N GLU A 2 4.48 34.50 -11.77
CA GLU A 2 5.09 33.16 -11.82
C GLU A 2 4.75 32.26 -10.62
N ALA A 3 4.64 32.83 -9.41
CA ALA A 3 4.38 32.06 -8.19
C ALA A 3 3.05 31.28 -8.18
N THR A 4 2.01 31.81 -8.85
CA THR A 4 0.69 31.17 -8.95
C THR A 4 0.72 29.93 -9.85
N LEU A 5 1.53 29.97 -10.92
CA LEU A 5 1.62 28.88 -11.89
C LEU A 5 2.35 27.66 -11.30
N THR A 6 3.35 27.89 -10.45
CA THR A 6 3.99 26.83 -9.66
C THR A 6 3.05 26.18 -8.65
N LEU A 7 2.12 26.93 -8.07
CA LEU A 7 1.18 26.41 -7.08
C LEU A 7 0.17 25.44 -7.69
N GLU A 8 -0.45 25.82 -8.81
CA GLU A 8 -1.44 24.98 -9.49
C GLU A 8 -0.82 23.66 -9.95
N HIS A 9 0.43 23.70 -10.44
CA HIS A 9 1.13 22.50 -10.86
C HIS A 9 1.45 21.57 -9.67
N LEU A 10 1.86 22.14 -8.54
CA LEU A 10 2.12 21.38 -7.32
C LEU A 10 0.84 20.76 -6.75
N LEU A 11 -0.27 21.49 -6.78
CA LEU A 11 -1.58 21.01 -6.34
C LEU A 11 -2.09 19.87 -7.23
N GLY A 12 -1.95 20.01 -8.55
CA GLY A 12 -2.30 18.98 -9.51
C GLY A 12 -1.49 17.69 -9.29
N ALA A 13 -0.17 17.82 -9.13
CA ALA A 13 0.71 16.69 -8.85
C ALA A 13 0.33 16.00 -7.52
N PHE A 14 0.14 16.77 -6.45
CA PHE A 14 -0.26 16.25 -5.14
C PHE A 14 -1.61 15.52 -5.18
N THR A 15 -2.57 16.04 -5.93
CA THR A 15 -3.90 15.42 -6.07
C THR A 15 -3.81 14.09 -6.80
N VAL A 16 -3.06 14.03 -7.91
CA VAL A 16 -2.86 12.78 -8.67
C VAL A 16 -2.13 11.74 -7.81
N GLU A 17 -1.09 12.16 -7.09
CA GLU A 17 -0.35 11.29 -6.17
C GLU A 17 -1.25 10.76 -5.05
N SER A 18 -2.08 11.61 -4.45
CA SER A 18 -3.03 11.22 -3.41
C SER A 18 -4.07 10.22 -3.91
N CYS A 19 -4.61 10.43 -5.12
CA CYS A 19 -5.50 9.46 -5.77
C CYS A 19 -4.80 8.11 -6.00
N GLY A 20 -3.53 8.12 -6.45
CA GLY A 20 -2.72 6.92 -6.58
C GLY A 20 -2.56 6.18 -5.26
N ALA A 21 -2.22 6.90 -4.19
CA ALA A 21 -2.10 6.34 -2.84
C ALA A 21 -3.41 5.71 -2.35
N PHE A 22 -4.58 6.33 -2.59
CA PHE A 22 -5.87 5.75 -2.21
C PHE A 22 -6.20 4.45 -2.95
N ILE A 23 -5.88 4.38 -4.25
CA ILE A 23 -6.09 3.17 -5.04
C ILE A 23 -5.20 2.03 -4.51
N LEU A 24 -3.92 2.31 -4.26
CA LEU A 24 -2.97 1.35 -3.70
C LEU A 24 -3.41 0.87 -2.32
N TYR A 25 -3.84 1.79 -1.45
CA TYR A 25 -4.39 1.44 -0.13
C TYR A 25 -5.61 0.52 -0.25
N GLY A 26 -6.50 0.74 -1.22
CA GLY A 26 -7.63 -0.16 -1.48
C GLY A 26 -7.19 -1.57 -1.87
N VAL A 27 -6.16 -1.69 -2.70
CA VAL A 27 -5.56 -2.99 -3.07
C VAL A 27 -4.91 -3.66 -1.86
N PHE A 28 -4.13 -2.91 -1.08
CA PHE A 28 -3.52 -3.38 0.16
C PHE A 28 -4.58 -3.88 1.15
N ALA A 29 -5.66 -3.13 1.35
CA ALA A 29 -6.75 -3.52 2.25
C ALA A 29 -7.44 -4.83 1.80
N MET A 30 -7.67 -5.00 0.50
CA MET A 30 -8.19 -6.25 -0.04
C MET A 30 -7.23 -7.43 0.20
N GLN A 31 -5.92 -7.23 -0.04
CA GLN A 31 -4.92 -8.26 0.20
C GLN A 31 -4.81 -8.61 1.69
N ALA A 32 -4.81 -7.62 2.58
CA ALA A 32 -4.77 -7.79 4.01
C ALA A 32 -6.01 -8.55 4.52
N TYR A 33 -7.19 -8.24 3.98
CA TYR A 33 -8.43 -8.95 4.29
C TYR A 33 -8.37 -10.42 3.85
N SER A 34 -7.97 -10.67 2.59
CA SER A 34 -7.79 -12.03 2.06
C SER A 34 -6.77 -12.82 2.88
N TYR A 35 -5.64 -12.20 3.24
CA TYR A 35 -4.63 -12.79 4.11
C TYR A 35 -5.24 -13.16 5.46
N PHE A 36 -5.97 -12.25 6.11
CA PHE A 36 -6.56 -12.51 7.43
C PHE A 36 -7.57 -13.67 7.41
N MET A 37 -8.33 -13.79 6.32
CA MET A 37 -9.31 -14.87 6.12
C MET A 37 -8.66 -16.23 5.83
N LEU A 38 -7.57 -16.26 5.05
CA LEU A 38 -6.94 -17.50 4.59
C LEU A 38 -5.81 -17.99 5.51
N ALA A 39 -5.08 -17.09 6.16
CA ALA A 39 -3.91 -17.36 7.00
C ALA A 39 -4.29 -17.70 8.46
N THR A 40 -5.12 -18.73 8.64
CA THR A 40 -5.51 -19.19 9.98
C THR A 40 -4.39 -19.91 10.74
N ARG A 41 -3.42 -20.50 10.01
CA ARG A 41 -2.31 -21.29 10.57
C ARG A 41 -0.99 -20.54 10.74
N ASP A 42 -0.92 -19.27 10.33
CA ASP A 42 0.34 -18.54 10.36
C ASP A 42 0.74 -18.13 11.78
N PRO A 43 2.06 -18.01 12.06
CA PRO A 43 2.55 -17.63 13.39
C PRO A 43 1.99 -16.28 13.82
N MET A 44 1.62 -16.17 15.10
CA MET A 44 1.02 -14.95 15.67
C MET A 44 1.86 -13.69 15.42
N LEU A 45 3.19 -13.82 15.40
CA LEU A 45 4.12 -12.72 15.11
C LEU A 45 3.89 -12.13 13.71
N VAL A 46 3.70 -12.97 12.69
CA VAL A 46 3.46 -12.51 11.31
C VAL A 46 2.12 -11.78 11.22
N LYS A 47 1.09 -12.28 11.91
CA LYS A 47 -0.23 -11.62 11.98
C LYS A 47 -0.15 -10.27 12.67
N CYS A 48 0.67 -10.14 13.72
CA CYS A 48 0.89 -8.89 14.44
C CYS A 48 1.60 -7.86 13.55
N VAL A 49 2.64 -8.26 12.81
CA VAL A 49 3.32 -7.39 11.85
C VAL A 49 2.37 -6.92 10.75
N ALA A 50 1.59 -7.82 10.16
CA ALA A 50 0.60 -7.46 9.14
C ALA A 50 -0.44 -6.44 9.67
N TRP A 51 -0.91 -6.62 10.91
CA TRP A 51 -1.80 -5.66 11.57
C TRP A 51 -1.14 -4.31 11.83
N ALA A 52 0.12 -4.31 12.30
CA ALA A 52 0.86 -3.08 12.55
C ALA A 52 1.09 -2.28 11.26
N VAL A 53 1.46 -2.95 10.17
CA VAL A 53 1.57 -2.33 8.84
C VAL A 53 0.23 -1.74 8.42
N GLY A 54 -0.85 -2.51 8.49
CA GLY A 54 -2.18 -2.01 8.13
C GLY A 54 -2.63 -0.80 8.95
N PHE A 55 -2.31 -0.76 10.24
CA PHE A 55 -2.60 0.39 11.10
C PHE A 55 -1.81 1.63 10.68
N VAL A 56 -0.52 1.49 10.39
CA VAL A 56 0.34 2.60 9.93
C VAL A 56 -0.17 3.15 8.59
N GLU A 57 -0.51 2.28 7.65
CA GLU A 57 -1.07 2.65 6.34
C GLU A 57 -2.42 3.40 6.48
N THR A 58 -3.28 2.91 7.38
CA THR A 58 -4.56 3.58 7.67
C THR A 58 -4.32 4.98 8.22
N LEU A 59 -3.39 5.11 9.17
CA LEU A 59 -3.06 6.40 9.80
C LEU A 59 -2.49 7.38 8.77
N GLN A 60 -1.59 6.92 7.91
CA GLN A 60 -1.06 7.73 6.82
C GLN A 60 -2.15 8.19 5.86
N THR A 61 -3.05 7.28 5.47
CA THR A 61 -4.18 7.58 4.58
C THR A 61 -5.11 8.63 5.22
N CYS A 62 -5.41 8.50 6.52
CA CYS A 62 -6.18 9.51 7.27
C CYS A 62 -5.48 10.87 7.31
N LEU A 63 -4.18 10.91 7.56
CA LEU A 63 -3.41 12.15 7.55
C LEU A 63 -3.40 12.80 6.16
N LEU A 64 -3.30 12.00 5.10
CA LEU A 64 -3.32 12.48 3.72
C LEU A 64 -4.68 13.10 3.38
N ILE A 65 -5.79 12.45 3.77
CA ILE A 65 -7.16 12.98 3.62
C ILE A 65 -7.31 14.29 4.38
N GLN A 66 -6.85 14.32 5.63
CA GLN A 66 -6.92 15.52 6.47
C GLN A 66 -6.13 16.67 5.86
N PHE A 67 -4.94 16.40 5.31
CA PHE A 67 -4.13 17.38 4.61
C PHE A 67 -4.83 17.88 3.36
N LEU A 68 -5.34 16.98 2.52
CA LEU A 68 -6.06 17.33 1.30
C LEU A 68 -7.28 18.20 1.60
N TYR A 69 -8.04 17.84 2.64
CA TYR A 69 -9.19 18.63 3.10
C TYR A 69 -8.79 20.02 3.58
N HIS A 70 -7.72 20.12 4.37
CA HIS A 70 -7.22 21.42 4.84
C HIS A 70 -6.71 22.29 3.69
N PHE A 71 -6.05 21.68 2.70
CA PHE A 71 -5.52 22.37 1.51
C PHE A 71 -6.63 22.86 0.57
N MET A 72 -7.74 22.14 0.45
CA MET A 72 -8.90 22.62 -0.31
C MET A 72 -9.60 23.80 0.37
N GLY A 73 -9.52 23.88 1.71
CA GLY A 73 -10.19 24.92 2.51
C GLY A 73 -9.35 26.15 2.83
N THR A 74 -8.01 26.12 2.67
CA THR A 74 -7.13 27.22 3.07
C THR A 74 -6.14 27.57 1.95
N GLU A 75 -6.00 28.86 1.61
CA GLU A 75 -5.03 29.35 0.61
C GLU A 75 -3.55 29.26 1.07
N SER A 76 -3.26 28.55 2.18
CA SER A 76 -1.93 28.55 2.82
C SER A 76 -1.13 27.29 2.45
N ILE A 77 -0.01 27.52 1.78
CA ILE A 77 0.75 26.51 1.02
C ILE A 77 1.87 25.86 1.85
N HIS A 78 2.18 26.41 3.04
CA HIS A 78 3.40 26.06 3.78
C HIS A 78 3.48 24.59 4.24
N GLY A 79 2.36 23.86 4.28
CA GLY A 79 2.33 22.45 4.70
C GLY A 79 2.62 21.41 3.62
N ALA A 80 2.46 21.72 2.33
CA ALA A 80 2.47 20.71 1.26
C ALA A 80 3.82 20.03 1.04
N GLN A 81 4.92 20.74 1.32
CA GLN A 81 6.26 20.29 0.93
C GLN A 81 6.72 19.06 1.72
N TYR A 82 6.25 18.88 2.95
CA TYR A 82 6.64 17.74 3.79
C TYR A 82 5.91 16.43 3.42
N VAL A 83 4.71 16.52 2.83
CA VAL A 83 3.88 15.34 2.51
C VAL A 83 4.39 14.61 1.26
N ILE A 84 4.91 15.36 0.28
CA ILE A 84 5.42 14.81 -0.99
C ILE A 84 6.59 13.84 -0.76
N TRP A 85 7.41 14.03 0.27
CA TRP A 85 8.57 13.17 0.52
C TRP A 85 8.24 11.86 1.23
N SER A 86 7.07 11.74 1.87
CA SER A 86 6.66 10.50 2.56
C SER A 86 6.05 9.46 1.63
N ALA A 87 5.45 9.86 0.51
CA ALA A 87 4.75 8.97 -0.39
C ALA A 87 5.68 7.96 -1.14
N PRO A 88 6.87 8.33 -1.66
CA PRO A 88 7.77 7.38 -2.32
C PRO A 88 8.31 6.30 -1.39
N VAL A 89 8.57 6.65 -0.12
CA VAL A 89 9.04 5.69 0.89
C VAL A 89 7.98 4.61 1.13
N LEU A 90 6.71 5.00 1.15
CA LEU A 90 5.58 4.09 1.32
C LEU A 90 5.42 3.13 0.14
N VAL A 91 5.51 3.65 -1.09
CA VAL A 91 5.43 2.84 -2.31
C VAL A 91 6.55 1.79 -2.35
N ILE A 92 7.76 2.16 -1.90
CA ILE A 92 8.89 1.22 -1.83
C ILE A 92 8.62 0.11 -0.80
N THR A 93 8.03 0.43 0.35
CA THR A 93 7.65 -0.58 1.36
C THR A 93 6.53 -1.50 0.87
N GLU A 94 5.51 -0.96 0.20
CA GLU A 94 4.42 -1.76 -0.36
C GLU A 94 4.88 -2.67 -1.49
N VAL A 95 5.75 -2.18 -2.39
CA VAL A 95 6.33 -3.00 -3.46
C VAL A 95 7.19 -4.11 -2.86
N SER A 96 7.96 -3.82 -1.81
CA SER A 96 8.79 -4.83 -1.15
C SER A 96 7.95 -5.92 -0.46
N LEU A 97 6.87 -5.54 0.23
CA LEU A 97 5.96 -6.48 0.88
C LEU A 97 5.15 -7.30 -0.13
N SER A 98 4.64 -6.66 -1.19
CA SER A 98 3.91 -7.34 -2.27
C SER A 98 4.82 -8.30 -3.04
N PHE A 99 6.06 -7.91 -3.30
CA PHE A 99 7.04 -8.77 -3.93
C PHE A 99 7.31 -10.01 -3.07
N GLN A 100 7.50 -9.84 -1.75
CA GLN A 100 7.72 -10.94 -0.83
C GLN A 100 6.50 -11.89 -0.79
N ASN A 101 5.29 -11.33 -0.76
CA ASN A 101 4.06 -12.12 -0.73
C ASN A 101 3.83 -12.90 -2.03
N THR A 102 4.14 -12.28 -3.18
CA THR A 102 4.03 -12.92 -4.51
C THR A 102 5.03 -14.06 -4.65
N GLN A 103 6.24 -13.91 -4.12
CA GLN A 103 7.24 -14.99 -4.07
C GLN A 103 6.73 -16.18 -3.26
N ASN A 104 6.13 -15.94 -2.09
CA ASN A 104 5.57 -17.01 -1.26
C ASN A 104 4.47 -17.78 -2.00
N ILE A 105 3.52 -17.07 -2.64
CA ILE A 105 2.43 -17.69 -3.42
C ILE A 105 2.99 -18.52 -4.59
N LEU A 106 3.98 -18.00 -5.32
CA LEU A 106 4.63 -18.72 -6.42
C LEU A 106 5.36 -19.98 -5.95
N THR A 107 5.96 -19.94 -4.76
CA THR A 107 6.61 -21.13 -4.19
C THR A 107 5.60 -22.18 -3.77
N ASP A 108 4.48 -21.81 -3.16
CA ASP A 108 3.42 -22.75 -2.79
C ASP A 108 2.72 -23.36 -4.00
N TRP A 109 2.48 -22.57 -5.05
CA TRP A 109 1.94 -23.09 -6.30
C TRP A 109 2.89 -24.12 -6.94
N ARG A 110 4.21 -23.87 -6.92
CA ARG A 110 5.21 -24.85 -7.36
C ARG A 110 5.16 -26.14 -6.56
N ARG A 111 5.00 -26.07 -5.23
CA ARG A 111 4.87 -27.26 -4.37
C ARG A 111 3.60 -28.04 -4.69
N TYR A 112 2.49 -27.35 -4.97
CA TYR A 112 1.24 -27.99 -5.41
C TYR A 112 1.40 -28.74 -6.73
N GLN A 113 2.05 -28.12 -7.72
CA GLN A 113 2.34 -28.76 -9.02
C GLN A 113 3.21 -30.02 -8.83
N GLN A 114 4.25 -29.95 -8.00
CA GLN A 114 5.10 -31.10 -7.72
C GLN A 114 4.33 -32.27 -7.06
N ARG A 115 3.42 -31.99 -6.13
CA ARG A 115 2.58 -33.02 -5.50
C ARG A 115 1.64 -33.69 -6.49
N LEU A 116 1.04 -32.91 -7.39
CA LEU A 116 0.17 -33.44 -8.44
C LEU A 116 0.92 -34.37 -9.40
N ILE A 117 2.14 -34.01 -9.79
CA ILE A 117 2.98 -34.84 -10.67
C ILE A 117 3.34 -36.17 -9.99
N VAL A 118 3.72 -36.15 -8.70
CA VAL A 118 4.04 -37.38 -7.95
C VAL A 118 2.82 -38.30 -7.85
N LEU A 119 1.64 -37.76 -7.59
CA LEU A 119 0.40 -38.53 -7.54
C LEU A 119 0.04 -39.13 -8.91
N PHE A 120 0.30 -38.43 -10.01
CA PHE A 120 0.04 -38.93 -11.36
C PHE A 120 1.01 -40.03 -11.81
N VAL A 121 2.25 -40.03 -11.32
CA VAL A 121 3.26 -41.05 -11.65
C VAL A 121 3.05 -42.36 -10.86
N GLN A 122 2.39 -42.30 -9.71
CA GLN A 122 2.18 -43.47 -8.83
C GLN A 122 0.82 -44.17 -9.01
N GLY A 123 -0.10 -43.62 -9.80
CA GLY A 123 -1.41 -44.22 -10.11
C GLY A 123 -1.46 -44.78 -11.52
#